data_AF-A0A6G3WIJ6-F1
#
_entry.id   AF-A0A6G3WIJ6-F1
#
_cell.length_a   1.000
_cell.length_b   1.000
_cell.length_c   1.000
_cell.angle_alpha   90.00
_cell.angle_beta   90.00
_cell.angle_gamma   90.00
#
_symmetry.space_group_name_H-M   'P 1'
#
loop_
_entity.id
_entity.type
_entity.pdbx_description
1 polymer ?
#
loop_
_entity_poly.entity_id
_entity_poly.type
_entity_poly.pdbx_seq_one_letter_code
_entity_poly.pdbx_strand_id
1 'polypeptide(L)'
;STHLGPTQDSGSVAYLRPETAQGIFTNFGQVQQTSRKKPPFGIAQMGKSFRNEITPGNFIFRTREFEQMEMEFFVKPGEDE
;
A
#
# COMPACT_ATOMS: atom_id res chain seq x y z
N SER A 1 -1.60 -2.82 -16.60
CA SER A 1 -0.14 -2.69 -16.38
C SER A 1 0.35 -1.48 -17.16
N THR A 2 1.52 -0.97 -16.80
CA THR A 2 2.28 0.05 -17.54
C THR A 2 3.73 -0.39 -17.62
N HIS A 3 4.59 0.33 -18.33
CA HIS A 3 6.04 0.07 -18.36
C HIS A 3 6.80 1.25 -17.74
N LEU A 4 7.81 0.97 -16.92
CA LEU A 4 8.70 1.96 -16.33
C LEU A 4 9.87 2.26 -17.28
N GLY A 5 10.08 3.53 -17.60
CA GLY A 5 11.15 3.95 -18.51
C GLY A 5 10.80 3.76 -20.00
N PRO A 6 11.76 3.96 -20.90
CA PRO A 6 11.51 4.00 -22.35
C PRO A 6 11.39 2.61 -22.99
N THR A 7 11.85 1.55 -22.33
CA THR A 7 11.84 0.18 -22.87
C THR A 7 10.60 -0.59 -22.41
N GLN A 8 9.97 -1.32 -23.33
CA GLN A 8 8.83 -2.21 -23.05
C GLN A 8 9.31 -3.66 -22.99
N ASP A 9 10.26 -3.92 -22.09
CA ASP A 9 10.76 -5.25 -21.78
C ASP A 9 9.99 -5.87 -20.61
N SER A 10 10.03 -7.19 -20.45
CA SER A 10 9.32 -7.86 -19.35
C SER A 10 9.79 -7.40 -17.96
N GLY A 11 11.02 -6.88 -17.84
CA GLY A 11 11.56 -6.33 -16.61
C GLY A 11 11.02 -4.95 -16.23
N SER A 12 10.39 -4.23 -17.17
CA SER A 12 9.86 -2.88 -16.93
C SER A 12 8.36 -2.85 -16.60
N VAL A 13 7.67 -3.99 -16.63
CA VAL A 13 6.24 -4.07 -16.33
C VAL A 13 5.96 -3.65 -14.89
N ALA A 14 5.10 -2.64 -14.73
CA ALA A 14 4.66 -2.12 -13.44
C ALA A 14 3.14 -2.00 -13.36
N TYR A 15 2.65 -1.86 -12.13
CA TYR A 15 1.24 -1.75 -11.82
C TYR A 15 0.99 -0.55 -10.92
N LEU A 16 -0.19 0.06 -11.08
CA LEU A 16 -0.68 1.00 -10.09
C LEU A 16 -1.08 0.22 -8.84
N ARG A 17 -0.66 0.70 -7.67
CA ARG A 17 -0.93 0.00 -6.40
C ARG A 17 -2.44 -0.08 -6.13
N PRO A 18 -2.98 -1.25 -5.75
CA PRO A 18 -4.39 -1.40 -5.43
C PRO A 18 -4.76 -0.98 -4.00
N GLU A 19 -3.76 -0.72 -3.16
CA GLU A 19 -3.83 -0.34 -1.74
C GLU A 19 -2.56 0.42 -1.32
N THR A 20 -2.53 0.96 -0.09
CA THR A 20 -1.38 1.68 0.46
C THR A 20 -0.47 0.83 1.37
N ALA A 21 -0.95 -0.30 1.88
CA ALA A 21 -0.28 -1.17 2.85
C ALA A 21 1.03 -1.82 2.35
N GLN A 22 1.14 -2.19 1.07
CA GLN A 22 2.35 -2.86 0.55
C GLN A 22 3.64 -2.05 0.77
N GLY A 23 3.55 -0.71 0.66
CA GLY A 23 4.67 0.19 0.93
C GLY A 23 5.10 0.18 2.40
N ILE A 24 4.15 -0.03 3.30
CA ILE A 24 4.40 -0.12 4.74
C ILE A 24 5.17 -1.40 5.07
N PHE A 25 4.73 -2.54 4.53
CA PHE A 25 5.38 -3.83 4.79
C PHE A 25 6.81 -3.90 4.22
N THR A 26 7.01 -3.41 3.00
CA THR A 26 8.35 -3.39 2.37
C THR A 26 9.34 -2.50 3.13
N ASN A 27 8.87 -1.44 3.80
CA ASN A 27 9.71 -0.51 4.56
C ASN A 27 9.75 -0.78 6.07
N PHE A 28 9.13 -1.85 6.57
CA PHE A 28 9.06 -2.15 8.01
C PHE A 28 10.42 -2.04 8.71
N GLY A 29 11.46 -2.70 8.18
CA GLY A 29 12.80 -2.70 8.79
C GLY A 29 13.46 -1.32 8.81
N GLN A 30 13.30 -0.53 7.74
CA GLN A 30 13.85 0.82 7.66
C GLN A 30 13.16 1.75 8.66
N VAL A 31 11.83 1.69 8.73
CA VAL A 31 11.05 2.50 9.67
C VAL A 31 11.34 2.08 11.11
N GLN A 32 11.41 0.79 11.39
CA GLN A 32 11.74 0.26 12.71
C GLN A 32 13.12 0.75 13.19
N GLN A 33 14.13 0.65 12.32
CA GLN A 33 15.50 1.05 12.64
C GLN A 33 15.63 2.56 12.86
N THR A 34 15.05 3.37 11.98
CA THR A 34 15.14 4.84 12.04
C THR A 34 14.34 5.44 13.18
N SER A 35 13.14 4.92 13.44
CA SER A 35 12.29 5.37 14.56
C SER A 35 12.71 4.80 15.92
N ARG A 36 13.63 3.82 15.93
CA ARG A 36 14.09 3.08 17.12
C ARG A 36 12.94 2.48 17.93
N LYS A 37 11.87 2.04 17.24
CA LYS A 37 10.71 1.40 17.85
C LYS A 37 10.86 -0.12 17.86
N LYS A 38 10.27 -0.75 18.86
CA LYS A 38 10.02 -2.20 18.89
C LYS A 38 8.51 -2.40 18.89
N PRO A 39 7.98 -3.49 18.31
CA PRO A 39 6.58 -3.86 18.51
C PRO A 39 6.21 -3.82 20.01
N PRO A 40 5.09 -3.20 20.40
CA PRO A 40 4.04 -2.67 19.52
C PRO A 40 4.35 -1.29 18.91
N PHE A 41 4.16 -1.14 17.59
CA PHE A 41 4.18 0.17 16.93
C PHE A 41 3.38 0.15 15.62
N GLY A 42 2.86 1.30 15.20
CA GLY A 42 2.12 1.44 13.95
C GLY A 42 2.83 2.30 12.92
N ILE A 43 2.54 2.03 11.64
CA ILE A 43 2.91 2.88 10.51
C ILE A 43 1.61 3.21 9.77
N ALA A 44 1.35 4.49 9.52
CA ALA A 44 0.18 4.96 8.81
C ALA A 44 0.56 5.63 7.49
N GLN A 45 -0.26 5.44 6.47
CA GLN A 45 -0.10 6.08 5.17
C GLN A 45 -1.47 6.54 4.64
N MET A 46 -1.50 7.77 4.14
CA MET A 46 -2.59 8.28 3.33
C MET A 46 -2.15 8.33 1.86
N GLY A 47 -3.00 7.91 0.94
CA GLY A 47 -2.75 8.16 -0.47
C GLY A 47 -3.69 7.43 -1.42
N LYS A 48 -3.44 7.66 -2.71
CA LYS A 48 -4.25 7.11 -3.80
C LYS A 48 -4.01 5.61 -4.02
N SER A 49 -5.08 4.92 -4.34
CA SER A 49 -5.11 3.51 -4.75
C SER A 49 -5.98 3.34 -5.98
N PHE A 50 -5.64 2.33 -6.79
CA PHE A 50 -6.24 2.12 -8.09
C PHE A 50 -6.78 0.71 -8.24
N ARG A 51 -8.07 0.58 -8.49
CA ARG A 51 -8.73 -0.72 -8.72
C ARG A 51 -9.36 -0.72 -10.09
N ASN A 52 -9.02 -1.70 -10.94
CA ASN A 52 -9.56 -1.78 -12.29
C ASN A 52 -10.98 -2.35 -12.27
N GLU A 53 -11.91 -1.60 -11.67
CA GLU A 53 -13.31 -1.97 -11.53
C GLU A 53 -14.00 -2.07 -12.90
N ILE A 54 -14.62 -3.22 -13.17
CA ILE A 54 -15.22 -3.54 -14.48
C ILE A 54 -16.45 -2.66 -14.70
N THR A 55 -17.29 -2.54 -13.67
CA THR A 55 -18.53 -1.74 -13.72
C THR A 55 -18.48 -0.67 -12.61
N PRO A 56 -17.97 0.54 -12.91
CA PRO A 56 -18.06 1.68 -11.99
C PRO A 56 -19.53 2.00 -11.71
N GLY A 57 -19.85 2.42 -10.49
CA GLY A 57 -21.24 2.67 -10.09
C GLY A 57 -21.37 3.20 -8.68
N ASN A 58 -22.58 3.59 -8.28
CA ASN A 58 -22.88 4.10 -6.94
C ASN A 58 -21.98 5.28 -6.53
N PHE A 59 -21.73 6.21 -7.46
CA PHE A 59 -20.96 7.44 -7.27
C PHE A 59 -19.59 7.20 -6.60
N ILE A 60 -19.48 7.41 -5.29
CA ILE A 60 -18.23 7.23 -4.52
C ILE A 60 -17.93 5.77 -4.14
N PHE A 61 -18.91 4.85 -4.19
CA PHE A 61 -18.74 3.50 -3.64
C PHE A 61 -17.95 2.56 -4.57
N ARG A 62 -17.97 2.79 -5.89
CA ARG A 62 -17.21 1.97 -6.85
C ARG A 62 -16.53 2.86 -7.88
N THR A 63 -15.35 3.34 -7.51
CA THR A 63 -14.46 4.13 -8.37
C THR A 63 -13.19 3.36 -8.72
N ARG A 64 -12.48 3.82 -9.76
CA ARG A 64 -11.19 3.23 -10.18
C ARG A 64 -9.98 3.88 -9.50
N GLU A 65 -10.17 5.06 -8.94
CA GLU A 65 -9.18 5.84 -8.20
C GLU A 65 -9.88 6.42 -6.96
N PHE A 66 -9.24 6.27 -5.80
CA PHE A 66 -9.71 6.82 -4.54
C PHE A 66 -8.54 6.96 -3.56
N GLU A 67 -8.74 7.74 -2.50
CA GLU A 67 -7.78 7.92 -1.43
C GLU A 67 -8.11 7.01 -0.25
N GLN A 68 -7.10 6.37 0.31
CA GLN A 68 -7.20 5.53 1.49
C GLN A 68 -6.34 6.10 2.61
N MET A 69 -6.79 5.88 3.83
CA MET A 69 -6.03 6.10 5.06
C MET A 69 -5.87 4.73 5.71
N GLU A 70 -4.69 4.15 5.60
CA GLU A 70 -4.39 2.82 6.16
C GLU A 70 -3.36 2.94 7.28
N MET A 71 -3.49 2.09 8.29
CA MET A 71 -2.56 1.97 9.40
C MET A 71 -2.30 0.49 9.65
N GLU A 72 -1.03 0.10 9.58
CA GLU A 72 -0.57 -1.23 9.95
C GLU A 72 0.01 -1.16 11.36
N PHE A 73 -0.60 -1.86 12.30
CA PHE A 73 -0.15 -1.93 13.69
C PHE A 73 0.57 -3.26 13.94
N PHE A 74 1.87 -3.18 14.18
CA PHE A 74 2.74 -4.34 14.37
C PHE A 74 2.84 -4.69 15.84
N VAL A 75 2.46 -5.92 16.17
CA VAL A 75 2.42 -6.50 17.52
C VAL A 75 3.25 -7.78 17.55
N LYS A 76 3.63 -8.25 18.75
CA LYS A 76 4.29 -9.56 18.84
C LYS A 76 3.22 -10.65 18.71
N PRO A 77 3.51 -11.77 18.02
CA PRO A 77 2.56 -12.87 17.92
C PRO A 77 2.03 -13.30 19.29
N GLY A 78 0.71 -13.29 19.45
CA GLY A 78 0.05 -13.63 20.72
C GLY A 78 -0.11 -12.47 21.72
N GLU A 79 0.24 -11.24 21.34
CA GLU A 79 -0.02 -10.02 22.11
C GLU A 79 -1.08 -9.12 21.42
N ASP A 80 -1.94 -9.72 20.59
CA ASP A 80 -2.87 -9.01 19.68
C ASP A 80 -4.27 -8.75 20.30
N GLU A 81 -4.45 -9.09 21.58
CA GLU A 81 -5.69 -8.88 22.37
C GLU A 81 -5.74 -7.50 23.06
#